data_AF-A0A8C5MY83-F1
#
_entry.id   AF-A0A8C5MY83-F1
#
_cell.length_a   1.000
_cell.length_b   1.000
_cell.length_c   1.000
_cell.angle_alpha   90.00
_cell.angle_beta   90.00
_cell.angle_gamma   90.00
#
_symmetry.space_group_name_H-M   'P 1'
#
loop_
_entity.id
_entity.type
_entity.pdbx_description
1 polymer ?
#
loop_
_entity_poly.entity_id
_entity_poly.type
_entity_poly.pdbx_seq_one_letter_code
_entity_poly.pdbx_strand_id
1 'polypeptide(L)'
;MIEVMAKLVRGPVFLAGEVLECLVTFTNPLSAASTSASSETLAWASAQIHCQFHASESRVQLPASEEPRQDVQAENETVFIPNRGERGQCILSTPPKILFCDLRLDPGETKSYSYSETLPLAAPPSFRGQSVKYVYKLTIGCQRVNCPIQLLRVPFRVLLLHALQGFQIPQDDEVAPSNPFLNDDEVGKKDSRLLDSAVEILMASTSRRNLREYGGCNMLLRCPALDY
;
A
#
# COMPACT_ATOMS: atom_id res chain seq x y z
N MET A 1 -15.92 -23.49 -2.79
CA MET A 1 -14.87 -22.75 -2.07
C MET A 1 -14.89 -21.35 -2.63
N ILE A 2 -15.07 -20.33 -1.79
CA ILE A 2 -15.07 -18.94 -2.26
C ILE A 2 -13.68 -18.56 -2.78
N GLU A 3 -13.66 -18.01 -3.98
CA GLU A 3 -12.48 -17.43 -4.60
C GLU A 3 -12.39 -15.95 -4.24
N VAL A 4 -11.20 -15.51 -3.80
CA VAL A 4 -10.93 -14.11 -3.44
C VAL A 4 -9.88 -13.57 -4.37
N MET A 5 -10.21 -12.48 -5.07
CA MET A 5 -9.31 -11.77 -5.97
C MET A 5 -9.16 -10.33 -5.51
N ALA A 6 -7.96 -9.77 -5.62
CA ALA A 6 -7.71 -8.37 -5.33
C ALA A 6 -6.94 -7.74 -6.48
N LYS A 7 -7.42 -6.59 -6.96
CA LYS A 7 -6.84 -5.87 -8.09
C LYS A 7 -6.61 -4.41 -7.72
N LEU A 8 -5.36 -3.98 -7.79
CA LEU A 8 -4.99 -2.58 -7.66
C LEU A 8 -5.42 -1.82 -8.92
N VAL A 9 -6.20 -0.74 -8.75
CA VAL A 9 -6.86 -0.04 -9.86
C VAL A 9 -5.84 0.62 -10.81
N ARG A 10 -4.82 1.27 -10.23
CA ARG A 10 -3.79 2.02 -10.97
C ARG A 10 -2.46 1.27 -11.16
N GLY A 11 -2.41 0.00 -10.74
CA GLY A 11 -1.20 -0.83 -10.78
C GLY A 11 -0.46 -0.92 -9.44
N PRO A 12 0.75 -1.50 -9.43
CA PRO A 12 1.42 -1.91 -8.19
C PRO A 12 2.46 -0.91 -7.66
N VAL A 13 2.45 0.35 -8.13
CA VAL A 13 3.43 1.37 -7.74
C VAL A 13 2.70 2.64 -7.32
N PHE A 14 3.02 3.15 -6.13
CA PHE A 14 2.41 4.32 -5.52
C PHE A 14 3.48 5.25 -4.95
N LEU A 15 3.14 6.52 -4.78
CA LEU A 15 3.92 7.52 -4.05
C LEU A 15 3.53 7.53 -2.56
N ALA A 16 4.46 7.90 -1.68
CA ALA A 16 4.11 8.23 -0.30
C ALA A 16 3.13 9.43 -0.28
N GLY A 17 2.02 9.32 0.45
CA GLY A 17 0.94 10.31 0.42
C GLY A 17 -0.17 10.03 -0.60
N GLU A 18 0.02 9.09 -1.52
CA GLU A 18 -0.98 8.71 -2.52
C GLU A 18 -2.02 7.74 -1.93
N VAL A 19 -3.26 7.81 -2.43
CA VAL A 19 -4.31 6.85 -2.10
C VAL A 19 -4.12 5.56 -2.89
N LEU A 20 -4.05 4.45 -2.16
CA LEU A 20 -4.08 3.11 -2.73
C LEU A 20 -5.53 2.66 -2.86
N GLU A 21 -5.96 2.40 -4.09
CA GLU A 21 -7.26 1.82 -4.40
C GLU A 21 -7.13 0.37 -4.87
N CYS A 22 -7.90 -0.51 -4.23
CA CYS A 22 -7.93 -1.94 -4.53
C CYS A 22 -9.38 -2.43 -4.61
N LEU A 23 -9.72 -3.08 -5.72
CA LEU A 23 -10.98 -3.79 -5.87
C LEU A 23 -10.81 -5.23 -5.39
N VAL A 24 -11.56 -5.61 -4.35
CA VAL A 24 -11.56 -6.95 -3.78
C VAL A 24 -12.85 -7.65 -4.19
N THR A 25 -12.72 -8.75 -4.92
CA THR A 25 -13.83 -9.52 -5.48
C THR A 25 -13.89 -10.89 -4.83
N PHE A 26 -15.09 -11.24 -4.37
CA PHE A 26 -15.42 -12.52 -3.76
C PHE A 26 -16.40 -13.25 -4.67
N THR A 27 -16.04 -14.45 -5.11
CA THR A 27 -16.83 -15.25 -6.05
C THR A 27 -17.10 -16.62 -5.47
N ASN A 28 -18.37 -17.03 -5.43
CA ASN A 28 -18.73 -18.42 -5.20
C ASN A 28 -18.85 -19.11 -6.57
N PRO A 29 -17.91 -19.96 -7.00
CA PRO A 29 -17.94 -20.56 -8.32
C PRO A 29 -19.13 -21.52 -8.48
N LEU A 30 -19.81 -21.47 -9.63
CA LEU A 30 -20.88 -22.39 -9.95
C LEU A 30 -20.28 -23.74 -10.36
N SER A 31 -20.59 -24.80 -9.61
CA SER A 31 -20.22 -26.18 -9.95
C SER A 31 -21.41 -26.94 -10.52
N ALA A 32 -21.17 -27.97 -11.33
CA ALA A 32 -22.23 -28.80 -11.93
C ALA A 32 -23.12 -29.51 -10.89
N ALA A 33 -22.65 -29.64 -9.64
CA ALA A 33 -23.40 -30.19 -8.50
C ALA A 33 -24.02 -29.12 -7.59
N SER A 34 -23.90 -27.84 -7.93
CA SER A 34 -24.37 -26.74 -7.09
C SER A 34 -25.90 -26.67 -7.07
N THR A 35 -26.46 -26.71 -5.86
CA THR A 35 -27.87 -26.40 -5.59
C THR A 35 -27.95 -25.14 -4.71
N SER A 36 -29.13 -24.59 -4.48
CA SER A 36 -29.33 -23.46 -3.55
C SER A 36 -28.86 -23.74 -2.11
N ALA A 37 -28.58 -25.00 -1.76
CA ALA A 37 -27.95 -25.39 -0.49
C ALA A 37 -26.43 -25.21 -0.47
N SER A 38 -25.81 -24.85 -1.60
CA SER A 38 -24.35 -24.60 -1.72
C SER A 38 -23.97 -23.12 -1.58
N SER A 39 -24.84 -22.30 -0.96
CA SER A 39 -24.45 -20.96 -0.53
C SER A 39 -23.31 -21.06 0.50
N GLU A 40 -22.30 -20.21 0.35
CA GLU A 40 -21.21 -20.09 1.32
C GLU A 40 -21.33 -18.74 2.06
N THR A 41 -20.97 -18.74 3.35
CA THR A 41 -21.01 -17.54 4.20
C THR A 41 -19.61 -17.21 4.73
N LEU A 42 -19.17 -15.98 4.46
CA LEU A 42 -18.00 -15.37 5.08
C LEU A 42 -18.45 -14.55 6.29
N ALA A 43 -17.88 -14.82 7.46
CA ALA A 43 -18.19 -14.10 8.68
C ALA A 43 -17.73 -12.63 8.60
N TRP A 44 -16.57 -12.38 7.99
CA TRP A 44 -16.01 -11.05 7.82
C TRP A 44 -14.87 -11.05 6.79
N ALA A 45 -14.57 -9.86 6.27
CA ALA A 45 -13.32 -9.58 5.58
C ALA A 45 -12.78 -8.22 5.98
N SER A 46 -11.45 -8.13 6.12
CA SER A 46 -10.75 -6.89 6.44
C SER A 46 -9.49 -6.76 5.59
N ALA A 47 -9.05 -5.54 5.38
CA ALA A 47 -7.87 -5.21 4.59
C ALA A 47 -6.97 -4.24 5.34
N GLN A 48 -5.66 -4.46 5.25
CA GLN A 48 -4.66 -3.66 5.95
C GLN A 48 -3.38 -3.58 5.14
N ILE A 49 -2.76 -2.40 5.15
CA ILE A 49 -1.45 -2.17 4.54
C ILE A 49 -0.39 -2.28 5.63
N HIS A 50 0.70 -2.96 5.30
CA HIS A 50 1.87 -3.01 6.17
C HIS A 50 3.18 -2.98 5.39
N CYS A 51 4.23 -2.49 6.05
CA CYS A 51 5.60 -2.48 5.55
C CYS A 51 6.48 -3.36 6.44
N GLN A 52 7.18 -4.29 5.81
CA GLN A 52 8.13 -5.17 6.48
C GLN A 52 9.55 -4.77 6.19
N PHE A 53 10.30 -4.61 7.27
CA PHE A 53 11.72 -4.40 7.28
C PHE A 53 12.46 -5.72 7.53
N HIS A 54 13.35 -6.05 6.60
CA HIS A 54 14.24 -7.18 6.70
C HIS A 54 15.67 -6.64 6.73
N ALA A 55 16.43 -7.03 7.75
CA ALA A 55 17.85 -6.73 7.85
C ALA A 55 18.65 -8.02 7.86
N SER A 56 19.79 -8.02 7.17
CA SER A 56 20.75 -9.11 7.22
C SER A 56 21.55 -9.02 8.53
N GLU A 57 21.34 -9.97 9.43
CA GLU A 57 22.04 -10.04 10.72
C GLU A 57 23.58 -10.07 10.56
N SER A 58 24.07 -10.63 9.45
CA SER A 58 25.51 -10.71 9.15
C SER A 58 26.13 -9.40 8.64
N ARG A 59 25.31 -8.43 8.22
CA ARG A 59 25.79 -7.19 7.56
C ARG A 59 25.34 -5.92 8.29
N VAL A 60 24.36 -6.03 9.17
CA VAL A 60 23.75 -4.90 9.87
C VAL A 60 23.57 -5.28 11.32
N GLN A 61 24.20 -4.53 12.22
CA GLN A 61 23.89 -4.57 13.64
C GLN A 61 22.74 -3.60 13.89
N LEU A 62 21.55 -4.15 14.13
CA LEU A 62 20.42 -3.35 14.58
C LEU A 62 20.55 -3.12 16.10
N PRO A 63 20.16 -1.94 16.61
CA PRO A 63 19.99 -1.79 18.05
C PRO A 63 19.03 -2.87 18.56
N ALA A 64 19.28 -3.37 19.77
CA ALA A 64 18.42 -4.37 20.40
C ALA A 64 17.00 -3.81 20.46
N SER A 65 16.11 -4.33 19.62
CA SER A 65 14.71 -3.96 19.64
C SER A 65 14.11 -4.61 20.89
N GLU A 66 13.55 -3.78 21.78
CA GLU A 66 12.84 -4.24 22.99
C GLU A 66 11.48 -4.89 22.65
N GLU A 67 11.02 -4.77 21.41
CA GLU A 67 9.86 -5.49 20.92
C GLU A 67 10.25 -6.95 20.70
N PRO A 68 9.66 -7.91 21.42
CA PRO A 68 9.98 -9.31 21.20
C PRO A 68 9.72 -9.62 19.72
N ARG A 69 10.67 -10.33 19.09
CA ARG A 69 10.49 -11.02 17.81
C ARG A 69 9.41 -12.08 18.00
N GLN A 70 8.16 -11.66 18.23
CA GLN A 70 7.05 -12.56 18.18
C GLN A 70 6.89 -12.87 16.71
N ASP A 71 7.47 -13.99 16.29
CA ASP A 71 6.71 -14.90 15.46
C ASP A 71 5.36 -15.02 16.17
N VAL A 72 4.40 -14.19 15.80
CA VAL A 72 3.04 -14.25 16.33
C VAL A 72 2.44 -15.51 15.71
N GLN A 73 2.90 -16.68 16.18
CA GLN A 73 2.09 -17.86 16.31
C GLN A 73 1.03 -17.51 17.33
N ALA A 74 0.05 -16.69 16.92
CA ALA A 74 -1.20 -16.66 17.63
C ALA A 74 -1.75 -18.09 17.49
N GLU A 75 -1.76 -18.81 18.60
CA GLU A 75 -2.48 -20.07 18.76
C GLU A 75 -3.96 -19.91 18.35
N ASN A 76 -4.45 -18.68 18.31
CA ASN A 76 -5.77 -18.31 17.79
C ASN A 76 -5.80 -18.26 16.26
N GLU A 77 -6.43 -19.26 15.64
CA GLU A 77 -6.62 -19.39 14.18
C GLU A 77 -7.59 -18.36 13.56
N THR A 78 -8.28 -17.57 14.39
CA THR A 78 -9.38 -16.69 13.98
C THR A 78 -9.06 -15.20 14.06
N VAL A 79 -7.95 -14.80 14.70
CA VAL A 79 -7.58 -13.38 14.83
C VAL A 79 -6.97 -12.87 13.52
N PHE A 80 -7.39 -11.67 13.08
CA PHE A 80 -6.77 -10.99 11.96
C PHE A 80 -5.37 -10.49 12.34
N ILE A 81 -4.34 -11.19 11.87
CA ILE A 81 -2.94 -10.80 12.04
C ILE A 81 -2.34 -10.66 10.65
N PRO A 82 -2.18 -9.43 10.12
CA PRO A 82 -1.74 -9.21 8.74
C PRO A 82 -0.35 -9.81 8.47
N ASN A 83 0.53 -9.73 9.47
CA ASN A 83 1.92 -10.20 9.42
C ASN A 83 2.08 -11.70 9.73
N ARG A 84 1.00 -12.48 9.88
CA ARG A 84 1.09 -13.90 10.28
C ARG A 84 1.97 -14.71 9.33
N GLY A 85 3.02 -15.34 9.84
CA GLY A 85 3.94 -16.15 9.02
C GLY A 85 4.85 -15.33 8.10
N GLU A 86 4.99 -14.03 8.33
CA GLU A 86 5.99 -13.21 7.65
C GLU A 86 7.19 -12.95 8.54
N ARG A 87 8.37 -12.88 7.92
CA ARG A 87 9.63 -12.60 8.59
C ARG A 87 9.89 -11.10 8.58
N GLY A 88 10.74 -10.64 9.51
CA GLY A 88 11.14 -9.25 9.59
C GLY A 88 10.27 -8.42 10.53
N GLN A 89 10.68 -7.17 10.75
CA GLN A 89 10.02 -6.24 11.64
C GLN A 89 8.92 -5.48 10.89
N CYS A 90 7.72 -5.39 11.46
CA CYS A 90 6.67 -4.51 10.94
C CYS A 90 6.97 -3.07 11.36
N ILE A 91 7.36 -2.22 10.42
CA ILE A 91 7.73 -0.82 10.71
C ILE A 91 6.62 0.18 10.43
N LEU A 92 5.62 -0.23 9.65
CA LEU A 92 4.45 0.56 9.32
C LEU A 92 3.27 -0.38 9.19
N SER A 93 2.16 -0.03 9.82
CA SER A 93 0.88 -0.72 9.67
C SER A 93 -0.22 0.33 9.68
N THR A 94 -1.07 0.36 8.66
CA THR A 94 -2.26 1.22 8.66
C THR A 94 -3.34 0.62 9.56
N PRO A 95 -4.34 1.39 9.99
CA PRO A 95 -5.50 0.82 10.68
C PRO A 95 -6.22 -0.20 9.77
N PRO A 96 -6.60 -1.38 10.28
CA PRO A 96 -7.35 -2.36 9.49
C PRO A 96 -8.74 -1.81 9.16
N LYS A 97 -9.16 -1.91 7.90
CA LYS A 97 -10.52 -1.53 7.45
C LYS A 97 -11.34 -2.76 7.15
N ILE A 98 -12.57 -2.79 7.66
CA ILE A 98 -13.53 -3.87 7.43
C ILE A 98 -14.20 -3.65 6.07
N LEU A 99 -14.20 -4.68 5.22
CA LEU A 99 -14.88 -4.65 3.92
C LEU A 99 -16.35 -5.01 4.06
N PHE A 100 -16.66 -6.02 4.87
CA PHE A 100 -18.01 -6.41 5.24
C PHE A 100 -18.01 -7.24 6.53
N CYS A 101 -19.17 -7.30 7.16
CA CYS A 101 -19.51 -8.26 8.19
C CYS A 101 -20.68 -9.10 7.67
N ASP A 102 -20.54 -10.43 7.71
CA ASP A 102 -21.52 -11.41 7.24
C ASP A 102 -21.91 -11.27 5.76
N LEU A 103 -21.17 -11.95 4.88
CA LEU A 103 -21.46 -12.04 3.46
C LEU A 103 -21.86 -13.46 3.07
N ARG A 104 -23.11 -13.62 2.65
CA ARG A 104 -23.59 -14.81 1.96
C ARG A 104 -23.46 -14.64 0.45
N LEU A 105 -22.92 -15.66 -0.21
CA LEU A 105 -22.83 -15.77 -1.66
C LEU A 105 -23.49 -17.06 -2.14
N ASP A 106 -24.45 -16.93 -3.04
CA ASP A 106 -25.06 -18.06 -3.73
C ASP A 106 -24.14 -18.59 -4.84
N PRO A 107 -24.33 -19.83 -5.31
CA PRO A 107 -23.49 -20.40 -6.36
C PRO A 107 -23.55 -19.58 -7.65
N GLY A 108 -22.40 -19.17 -8.16
CA GLY A 108 -22.26 -18.26 -9.30
C GLY A 108 -22.30 -16.78 -8.94
N GLU A 109 -22.63 -16.41 -7.69
CA GLU A 109 -22.67 -15.03 -7.25
C GLU A 109 -21.26 -14.47 -7.05
N THR A 110 -21.09 -13.21 -7.45
CA THR A 110 -19.85 -12.46 -7.25
C THR A 110 -20.18 -11.09 -6.66
N LYS A 111 -19.47 -10.71 -5.59
CA LYS A 111 -19.54 -9.36 -5.03
C LYS A 111 -18.17 -8.73 -4.94
N SER A 112 -18.11 -7.44 -5.28
CA SER A 112 -16.87 -6.67 -5.28
C SER A 112 -16.99 -5.49 -4.32
N TYR A 113 -15.93 -5.26 -3.55
CA TYR A 113 -15.80 -4.19 -2.57
C TYR A 113 -14.58 -3.33 -2.91
N SER A 114 -14.72 -2.01 -2.78
CA SER A 114 -13.60 -1.09 -2.99
C SER A 114 -12.90 -0.80 -1.66
N TYR A 115 -11.59 -1.02 -1.63
CA TYR A 115 -10.71 -0.63 -0.53
C TYR A 115 -9.90 0.59 -0.95
N SER A 116 -9.95 1.65 -0.13
CA SER A 116 -9.20 2.89 -0.34
C SER A 116 -8.48 3.28 0.96
N GLU A 117 -7.16 3.49 0.89
CA GLU A 117 -6.32 3.89 2.02
C GLU A 117 -5.18 4.81 1.56
N THR A 118 -4.99 5.94 2.23
CA THR A 118 -3.89 6.86 1.96
C THR A 118 -2.59 6.36 2.57
N LEU A 119 -1.55 6.21 1.77
CA LEU A 119 -0.22 5.89 2.27
C LEU A 119 0.34 7.06 3.08
N PRO A 120 0.91 6.85 4.27
CA PRO A 120 1.51 7.94 5.03
C PRO A 120 2.60 8.68 4.24
N LEU A 121 2.65 10.01 4.32
CA LEU A 121 3.71 10.82 3.68
C LEU A 121 5.11 10.49 4.20
N ALA A 122 5.19 10.12 5.48
CA ALA A 122 6.41 9.66 6.14
C ALA A 122 6.67 8.15 5.94
N ALA A 123 5.94 7.49 5.04
CA ALA A 123 6.13 6.06 4.77
C ALA A 123 7.52 5.82 4.15
N PRO A 124 8.28 4.82 4.62
CA PRO A 124 9.58 4.49 4.05
C PRO A 124 9.43 4.03 2.59
N PRO A 125 10.36 4.37 1.68
CA PRO A 125 10.30 3.88 0.31
C PRO A 125 10.53 2.37 0.25
N SER A 126 9.94 1.72 -0.76
CA SER A 126 10.25 0.34 -1.08
C SER A 126 11.67 0.21 -1.59
N PHE A 127 12.44 -0.68 -0.96
CA PHE A 127 13.85 -0.87 -1.28
C PHE A 127 14.24 -2.33 -1.15
N ARG A 128 15.11 -2.80 -2.05
CA ARG A 128 15.60 -4.18 -2.06
C ARG A 128 17.12 -4.19 -2.22
N GLY A 129 17.84 -4.01 -1.13
CA GLY A 129 19.29 -4.13 -1.07
C GLY A 129 19.76 -5.48 -0.56
N GLN A 130 21.08 -5.65 -0.48
CA GLN A 130 21.71 -6.86 0.10
C GLN A 130 21.65 -6.88 1.62
N SER A 131 21.79 -5.71 2.25
CA SER A 131 21.83 -5.59 3.71
C SER A 131 20.44 -5.33 4.32
N VAL A 132 19.58 -4.60 3.61
CA VAL A 132 18.24 -4.22 4.07
C VAL A 132 17.21 -4.30 2.95
N LYS A 133 15.96 -4.60 3.32
CA LYS A 133 14.84 -4.68 2.38
C LYS A 133 13.55 -4.20 3.06
N TYR A 134 12.82 -3.34 2.35
CA TYR A 134 11.52 -2.79 2.72
C TYR A 134 10.47 -3.30 1.74
N VAL A 135 9.46 -4.01 2.24
CA VAL A 135 8.42 -4.66 1.42
C VAL A 135 7.05 -4.24 1.87
N TYR A 136 6.27 -3.68 0.94
CA TYR A 136 4.88 -3.32 1.17
C TYR A 136 3.95 -4.41 0.67
N LYS A 137 2.91 -4.69 1.47
CA LYS A 137 1.84 -5.62 1.12
C LYS A 137 0.51 -5.08 1.62
N LEU A 138 -0.50 -5.18 0.77
CA LEU A 138 -1.89 -5.10 1.17
C LEU A 138 -2.33 -6.51 1.52
N THR A 139 -2.71 -6.73 2.77
CA THR A 139 -3.21 -8.02 3.24
C THR A 139 -4.70 -7.96 3.45
N ILE A 140 -5.43 -8.80 2.71
CA ILE A 140 -6.86 -9.02 2.89
C ILE A 140 -7.03 -10.31 3.68
N GLY A 141 -7.57 -10.19 4.89
CA GLY A 141 -8.00 -11.33 5.70
C GLY A 141 -9.49 -11.58 5.49
N CYS A 142 -9.86 -12.84 5.34
CA CYS A 142 -11.27 -13.24 5.36
C CYS A 142 -11.43 -14.52 6.16
N GLN A 143 -12.58 -14.65 6.82
CA GLN A 143 -12.90 -15.83 7.59
C GLN A 143 -14.24 -16.40 7.13
N ARG A 144 -14.23 -17.67 6.72
CA ARG A 144 -15.45 -18.46 6.54
C ARG A 144 -15.95 -18.95 7.88
N VAL A 145 -17.27 -19.04 8.06
CA VAL A 145 -17.85 -19.56 9.30
C VAL A 145 -17.28 -20.96 9.59
N ASN A 146 -16.81 -21.16 10.83
CA ASN A 146 -16.16 -22.39 11.30
C ASN A 146 -14.89 -22.80 10.54
N CYS A 147 -14.15 -21.83 10.00
CA CYS A 147 -12.86 -22.06 9.35
C CYS A 147 -11.78 -21.12 9.86
N PRO A 148 -10.49 -21.53 9.70
CA PRO A 148 -9.38 -20.64 9.96
C PRO A 148 -9.40 -19.47 8.97
N ILE A 149 -8.77 -18.38 9.38
CA ILE A 149 -8.60 -17.20 8.54
C ILE A 149 -7.75 -17.52 7.30
N GLN A 150 -8.17 -17.00 6.15
CA GLN A 150 -7.37 -16.99 4.93
C GLN A 150 -6.84 -15.58 4.66
N LEU A 151 -5.56 -15.48 4.31
CA LEU A 151 -4.86 -14.22 4.05
C LEU A 151 -4.45 -14.15 2.58
N LEU A 152 -5.00 -13.20 1.84
CA LEU A 152 -4.57 -12.82 0.50
C LEU A 152 -3.59 -11.65 0.61
N ARG A 153 -2.42 -11.75 -0.02
CA ARG A 153 -1.37 -10.72 0.04
C ARG A 153 -1.09 -10.16 -1.35
N VAL A 154 -1.29 -8.87 -1.51
CA VAL A 154 -1.02 -8.14 -2.75
C VAL A 154 0.23 -7.28 -2.54
N PRO A 155 1.38 -7.64 -3.14
CA PRO A 155 2.59 -6.83 -3.05
C PRO A 155 2.46 -5.58 -3.92
N PHE A 156 2.96 -4.46 -3.41
CA PHE A 156 3.09 -3.22 -4.17
C PHE A 156 4.37 -2.49 -3.77
N ARG A 157 4.71 -1.43 -4.49
CA ARG A 157 5.89 -0.61 -4.25
C ARG A 157 5.47 0.81 -3.92
N VAL A 158 6.15 1.38 -2.95
CA VAL A 158 6.04 2.79 -2.54
C VAL A 158 7.32 3.50 -2.96
N LEU A 159 7.18 4.61 -3.66
CA LEU A 159 8.26 5.51 -4.03
C LEU A 159 8.15 6.79 -3.22
N LEU A 160 9.30 7.34 -2.85
CA LEU A 160 9.37 8.63 -2.16
C LEU A 160 9.93 9.67 -3.11
N LEU A 161 9.17 10.73 -3.34
CA LEU A 161 9.64 11.91 -4.05
C LEU A 161 9.87 13.02 -3.02
N HIS A 162 11.13 13.20 -2.60
CA HIS A 162 11.51 14.20 -1.59
C HIS A 162 11.05 15.62 -1.94
N ALA A 163 10.93 15.94 -3.23
CA ALA A 163 10.42 17.23 -3.70
C ALA A 163 8.94 17.47 -3.36
N LEU A 164 8.15 16.42 -3.09
CA LEU A 164 6.76 16.55 -2.60
C LEU A 164 6.68 16.80 -1.10
N GLN A 165 7.75 16.56 -0.34
CA GLN A 165 7.75 16.63 1.12
C GLN A 165 7.68 18.08 1.64
N GLY A 166 7.98 19.06 0.78
CA GLY A 166 7.72 20.49 1.01
C GLY A 166 6.63 21.07 0.12
N PHE A 167 5.98 20.25 -0.72
CA PHE A 167 4.87 20.67 -1.56
C PHE A 167 3.61 20.66 -0.69
N GLN A 168 3.29 21.83 -0.12
CA GLN A 168 1.92 22.04 0.34
C GLN A 168 1.07 21.96 -0.92
N ILE A 169 0.12 21.01 -0.96
CA ILE A 169 -0.98 21.09 -1.91
C ILE A 169 -1.49 22.53 -1.76
N PRO A 170 -1.47 23.37 -2.81
CA PRO A 170 -2.04 24.69 -2.70
C PRO A 170 -3.45 24.49 -2.15
N GLN A 171 -3.73 25.05 -0.96
CA GLN A 171 -5.12 25.20 -0.56
C GLN A 171 -5.75 25.99 -1.69
N ASP A 172 -6.86 25.50 -2.23
CA ASP A 172 -7.60 26.08 -3.34
C ASP A 172 -8.30 27.39 -2.91
N ASP A 173 -7.61 28.23 -2.12
CA ASP A 173 -7.99 29.58 -1.73
C ASP A 173 -7.64 30.60 -2.84
N GLU A 174 -7.08 30.17 -3.98
CA GLU A 174 -7.03 31.00 -5.18
C GLU A 174 -8.29 30.80 -6.01
N VAL A 175 -9.34 31.53 -5.63
CA VAL A 175 -10.39 32.18 -6.44
C VAL A 175 -10.39 31.82 -7.94
N ALA A 176 -10.59 30.55 -8.29
CA ALA A 176 -11.01 30.17 -9.62
C ALA A 176 -12.52 30.32 -9.66
N PRO A 177 -13.11 31.01 -10.66
CA PRO A 177 -14.56 31.11 -10.75
C PRO A 177 -15.13 29.70 -10.86
N SER A 178 -15.91 29.29 -9.86
CA SER A 178 -16.54 27.96 -9.81
C SER A 178 -17.36 27.77 -11.06
N ASN A 179 -16.87 26.92 -11.97
CA ASN A 179 -17.52 26.66 -13.24
C ASN A 179 -18.79 25.83 -12.98
N PRO A 180 -20.00 26.39 -13.16
CA PRO A 180 -21.25 25.76 -12.74
C PRO A 180 -21.64 24.54 -13.61
N PHE A 181 -20.82 24.18 -14.60
CA PHE A 181 -21.01 23.02 -15.48
C PHE A 181 -20.08 21.84 -15.15
N LEU A 182 -19.14 22.00 -14.21
CA LEU A 182 -18.24 20.93 -13.80
C LEU A 182 -18.74 20.36 -12.47
N ASN A 183 -19.11 19.08 -12.47
CA ASN A 183 -19.48 18.38 -11.24
C ASN A 183 -18.26 18.30 -10.29
N ASP A 184 -18.49 18.59 -9.01
CA ASP A 184 -17.53 18.50 -7.93
C ASP A 184 -17.30 17.05 -7.49
N ASP A 185 -16.74 16.23 -8.37
CA ASP A 185 -16.16 14.92 -8.00
C ASP A 185 -14.77 15.14 -7.35
N GLU A 186 -14.75 15.81 -6.20
CA GLU A 186 -13.55 16.32 -5.52
C GLU A 186 -12.65 15.21 -4.93
N VAL A 187 -13.19 14.01 -4.72
CA VAL A 187 -12.44 12.89 -4.10
C VAL A 187 -11.48 12.23 -5.09
N GLY A 188 -11.86 12.09 -6.37
CA GLY A 188 -11.00 11.48 -7.39
C GLY A 188 -9.96 12.43 -7.99
N LYS A 189 -10.20 13.74 -7.93
CA LYS A 189 -9.27 14.74 -8.49
C LYS A 189 -7.99 14.88 -7.67
N LYS A 190 -8.05 14.71 -6.34
CA LYS A 190 -6.90 14.90 -5.45
C LYS A 190 -5.76 13.89 -5.70
N ASP A 191 -6.11 12.66 -6.06
CA ASP A 191 -5.14 11.58 -6.31
C ASP A 191 -4.45 11.72 -7.67
N SER A 192 -5.20 12.16 -8.70
CA SER A 192 -4.61 12.56 -9.99
C SER A 192 -3.65 13.73 -9.78
N ARG A 193 -4.05 14.75 -9.00
CA ARG A 193 -3.24 15.95 -8.75
C ARG A 193 -1.86 15.61 -8.17
N LEU A 194 -1.75 14.71 -7.19
CA LEU A 194 -0.46 14.33 -6.61
C LEU A 194 0.47 13.65 -7.62
N LEU A 195 -0.07 12.72 -8.41
CA LEU A 195 0.70 12.03 -9.45
C LEU A 195 1.10 13.02 -10.57
N ASP A 196 0.17 13.86 -11.01
CA ASP A 196 0.38 14.84 -12.07
C ASP A 196 1.46 15.85 -11.66
N SER A 197 1.41 16.38 -10.44
CA SER A 197 2.47 17.24 -9.88
C SER A 197 3.79 16.49 -9.76
N ALA A 198 3.79 15.23 -9.34
CA ALA A 198 5.01 14.43 -9.25
C ALA A 198 5.66 14.24 -10.63
N VAL A 199 4.86 13.96 -11.66
CA VAL A 199 5.31 13.82 -13.04
C VAL A 199 5.85 15.15 -13.55
N GLU A 200 5.18 16.28 -13.29
CA GLU A 200 5.66 17.62 -13.65
C GLU A 200 7.03 17.93 -13.01
N ILE A 201 7.18 17.70 -11.70
CA ILE A 201 8.44 17.89 -10.98
C ILE A 201 9.55 17.00 -11.57
N LEU A 202 9.24 15.73 -11.85
CA LEU A 202 10.18 14.80 -12.47
C LEU A 202 10.56 15.24 -13.88
N MET A 203 9.61 15.70 -14.70
CA MET A 203 9.89 16.24 -16.04
C MET A 203 10.74 17.50 -15.95
N ALA A 204 10.46 18.43 -15.04
CA ALA A 204 11.25 19.64 -14.85
C ALA A 204 12.68 19.32 -14.39
N SER A 205 12.85 18.38 -13.45
CA SER A 205 14.17 17.99 -12.94
C SER A 205 15.01 17.22 -13.95
N THR A 206 14.39 16.41 -14.80
CA THR A 206 15.08 15.61 -15.83
C THR A 206 15.33 16.38 -17.13
N SER A 207 14.42 17.28 -17.54
CA SER A 207 14.58 18.11 -18.75
C SER A 207 15.68 19.17 -18.63
N ARG A 208 15.98 19.64 -17.41
CA ARG A 208 17.11 20.56 -17.16
C ARG A 208 18.50 19.96 -17.42
N ARG A 209 18.60 18.66 -17.70
CA ARG A 209 19.88 17.95 -17.93
C ARG A 209 20.35 17.89 -19.39
N ASN A 210 19.92 18.82 -20.25
CA ASN A 210 20.51 18.94 -21.58
C ASN A 210 20.59 20.41 -22.03
N LEU A 211 21.70 21.08 -21.66
CA LEU A 211 22.59 21.83 -22.57
C LEU A 211 23.74 22.48 -21.75
N ARG A 212 24.74 21.72 -21.23
CA ARG A 212 26.11 22.25 -20.94
C ARG A 212 27.17 21.33 -20.31
N GLU A 213 26.90 20.09 -19.91
CA GLU A 213 27.91 19.28 -19.22
C GLU A 213 28.51 18.16 -20.09
N TYR A 214 29.24 18.56 -21.14
CA TYR A 214 30.36 17.79 -21.70
C TYR A 214 31.60 18.71 -21.73
N GLY A 215 31.96 19.25 -20.57
CA GLY A 215 33.20 20.00 -20.37
C GLY A 215 33.54 19.89 -18.89
N GLY A 216 34.61 19.16 -18.58
CA GLY A 216 34.86 18.61 -17.26
C GLY A 216 34.85 19.63 -16.12
N CYS A 217 34.37 19.19 -14.94
CA CYS A 217 34.83 19.76 -13.69
C CYS A 217 34.60 18.78 -12.52
N ASN A 218 35.72 18.37 -11.93
CA ASN A 218 35.94 17.94 -10.55
C ASN A 218 34.73 18.00 -9.59
N MET A 219 34.23 16.84 -9.20
CA MET A 219 33.30 16.70 -8.07
C MET A 219 34.13 16.68 -6.77
N LEU A 220 34.48 17.87 -6.27
CA LEU A 220 35.08 18.04 -4.96
C LEU A 220 33.96 17.97 -3.90
N LEU A 221 33.79 16.78 -3.32
CA LEU A 221 32.97 16.56 -2.13
C LEU A 221 33.55 17.39 -0.97
N ARG A 222 32.89 18.50 -0.61
CA ARG A 222 33.16 19.19 0.66
C ARG A 222 32.41 18.45 1.77
N CYS A 223 33.13 17.62 2.53
CA CYS A 223 32.72 17.20 3.86
C CYS A 223 32.75 18.42 4.81
N PRO A 224 31.72 18.65 5.64
CA PRO A 224 31.84 19.55 6.77
C PRO A 224 32.48 18.78 7.94
N ALA A 225 33.75 19.04 8.23
CA ALA A 225 34.40 18.57 9.44
C ALA A 225 34.98 19.77 10.20
N LEU A 226 34.38 20.00 11.38
CA LEU A 226 35.00 20.38 12.66
C LEU A 226 35.90 21.63 12.68
N ASP A 227 35.34 22.72 13.19
CA ASP A 227 36.09 23.74 13.93
C ASP A 227 36.05 23.39 15.43
N TYR A 228 37.18 22.89 15.95
CA TYR A 228 37.82 23.28 17.22
C TYR A 228 39.23 22.68 17.27
#